data_AF-A0A5D5AN12-F1
#
_entry.id   AF-A0A5D5AN12-F1
#
_cell.length_a   1.000
_cell.length_b   1.000
_cell.length_c   1.000
_cell.angle_alpha   90.00
_cell.angle_beta   90.00
_cell.angle_gamma   90.00
#
_symmetry.space_group_name_H-M   'P 1'
#
loop_
_entity.id
_entity.type
_entity.pdbx_description
1 polymer ?
#
loop_
_entity_poly.entity_id
_entity_poly.type
_entity_poly.pdbx_seq_one_letter_code
_entity_poly.pdbx_strand_id
1 'polypeptide(L)'
;MAWFVTIVLGFAAAIAGYSGLRYVGRVETTVLEASERCDRAWANVDVLLERRHDEVGALIDLAVEHVEHERDVLQELLDARERAIEVQQPAEAAAASVEIREAIDDLYAVADEVPALQSADRFDDVRDSLTNIEQRLETRREYYNEAVAAYNVRIRRFPERLVAARHGLERREPFRASATAHEGIDVSDRFGGAGESSDASGSDGSSNVGDSSEDGADDPPGDDGDDDPPGTGSSDDGGDERNGTAGFGAAPE
;
A
#
# COMPACT_ATOMS: atom_id res chain seq x y z
N MET A 1 -53.83 14.20 -35.46
CA MET A 1 -52.37 14.48 -35.39
C MET A 1 -51.94 14.98 -34.00
N ALA A 2 -52.56 16.02 -33.42
CA ALA A 2 -52.16 16.56 -32.09
C ALA A 2 -52.18 15.54 -30.93
N TRP A 3 -53.21 14.68 -30.85
CA TRP A 3 -53.36 13.67 -29.79
C TRP A 3 -52.26 12.59 -29.78
N PHE A 4 -51.72 12.25 -30.95
CA PHE A 4 -50.59 11.32 -31.06
C PHE A 4 -49.30 11.93 -30.51
N VAL A 5 -49.05 13.21 -30.81
CA VAL A 5 -47.87 13.94 -30.33
C VAL A 5 -47.84 14.02 -28.80
N THR A 6 -48.99 14.28 -28.16
CA THR A 6 -49.08 14.32 -26.68
C THR A 6 -48.80 12.97 -26.03
N ILE A 7 -49.26 11.87 -26.64
CA ILE A 7 -49.02 10.52 -26.13
C ILE A 7 -47.54 10.17 -26.25
N VAL A 8 -46.92 10.45 -27.41
CA VAL A 8 -45.49 10.20 -27.63
C VAL A 8 -44.63 11.01 -26.65
N LEU A 9 -44.96 12.28 -26.42
CA LEU A 9 -44.27 13.11 -25.43
C LEU A 9 -44.43 12.57 -24.00
N GLY A 10 -45.63 12.14 -23.62
CA GLY A 10 -45.87 11.53 -22.31
C GLY A 10 -45.06 10.26 -22.09
N PHE A 11 -44.99 9.39 -23.11
CA PHE A 11 -44.18 8.17 -23.05
C PHE A 11 -42.68 8.46 -22.99
N ALA A 12 -42.20 9.44 -23.78
CA ALA A 12 -40.82 9.88 -23.73
C ALA A 12 -40.44 10.44 -22.35
N ALA A 13 -41.31 11.25 -21.73
CA ALA A 13 -41.12 11.76 -20.38
C ALA A 13 -41.12 10.63 -19.33
N ALA A 14 -42.00 9.64 -19.46
CA ALA A 14 -42.02 8.47 -18.58
C ALA A 14 -40.74 7.63 -18.70
N ILE A 15 -40.23 7.41 -19.91
CA ILE A 15 -38.95 6.73 -20.14
C ILE A 15 -37.80 7.52 -19.51
N ALA A 16 -37.76 8.84 -19.73
CA ALA A 16 -36.73 9.71 -19.15
C ALA A 16 -36.77 9.72 -17.62
N GLY A 17 -37.97 9.73 -17.03
CA GLY A 17 -38.15 9.61 -15.58
C GLY A 17 -37.68 8.25 -15.06
N TYR A 18 -38.07 7.16 -15.72
CA TYR A 18 -37.65 5.81 -15.34
C TYR A 18 -36.13 5.61 -15.48
N SER A 19 -35.52 6.11 -16.56
CA SER A 19 -34.07 6.02 -16.76
C SER A 19 -33.30 6.83 -15.71
N GLY A 20 -33.80 8.02 -15.33
CA GLY A 20 -33.26 8.81 -14.24
C GLY A 20 -33.33 8.09 -12.89
N LEU A 21 -34.49 7.51 -12.55
CA LEU A 21 -34.68 6.75 -11.31
C LEU A 21 -33.75 5.53 -11.24
N ARG A 22 -33.63 4.80 -12.36
CA ARG A 22 -32.71 3.64 -12.49
C ARG A 22 -31.25 4.06 -12.39
N TYR A 23 -30.90 5.22 -12.92
CA TYR A 23 -29.54 5.77 -12.82
C TYR A 23 -29.18 6.11 -11.38
N VAL A 24 -30.05 6.84 -10.66
CA VAL A 24 -29.82 7.19 -9.24
C VAL A 24 -29.68 5.94 -8.38
N GLY A 25 -30.57 4.96 -8.56
CA GLY A 25 -30.49 3.69 -7.82
C GLY A 25 -29.15 2.94 -8.06
N ARG A 26 -28.62 2.97 -9.29
CA ARG A 26 -27.29 2.38 -9.58
C ARG A 26 -26.15 3.15 -8.89
N VAL A 27 -26.23 4.47 -8.85
CA VAL A 27 -25.21 5.29 -8.17
C VAL A 27 -25.21 4.98 -6.67
N GLU A 28 -26.39 4.82 -6.07
CA GLU A 28 -26.54 4.49 -4.66
C GLU A 28 -25.91 3.14 -4.30
N THR A 29 -26.26 2.08 -5.05
CA THR A 29 -25.68 0.75 -4.80
C THR A 29 -24.16 0.75 -4.95
N THR A 30 -23.62 1.42 -5.97
CA THR A 30 -22.17 1.42 -6.22
C THR A 30 -21.37 2.20 -5.17
N VAL A 31 -21.94 3.22 -4.54
CA VAL A 31 -21.29 3.96 -3.44
C VAL A 31 -21.33 3.14 -2.15
N LEU A 32 -22.46 2.51 -1.82
CA LEU A 32 -22.59 1.65 -0.64
C LEU A 32 -21.68 0.42 -0.74
N GLU A 33 -21.62 -0.21 -1.91
CA GLU A 33 -20.69 -1.33 -2.18
C GLU A 33 -19.22 -0.93 -1.99
N ALA A 34 -18.84 0.30 -2.34
CA ALA A 34 -17.48 0.79 -2.14
C ALA A 34 -17.16 1.00 -0.66
N SER A 35 -18.13 1.51 0.11
CA SER A 35 -18.01 1.65 1.57
C SER A 35 -17.81 0.29 2.22
N GLU A 36 -18.71 -0.65 1.93
CA GLU A 36 -18.69 -2.02 2.43
C GLU A 36 -17.40 -2.77 2.04
N ARG A 37 -16.84 -2.49 0.85
CA ARG A 37 -15.54 -3.05 0.45
C ARG A 37 -14.41 -2.54 1.35
N CYS A 38 -14.44 -1.28 1.77
CA CYS A 38 -13.47 -0.74 2.72
C CYS A 38 -13.64 -1.39 4.10
N ASP A 39 -14.88 -1.56 4.58
CA ASP A 39 -15.17 -2.22 5.86
C ASP A 39 -14.67 -3.65 5.89
N ARG A 40 -14.95 -4.42 4.83
CA ARG A 40 -14.45 -5.78 4.70
C ARG A 40 -12.93 -5.84 4.61
N ALA A 41 -12.32 -4.92 3.87
CA ALA A 41 -10.87 -4.85 3.76
C ALA A 41 -10.23 -4.54 5.13
N TRP A 42 -10.81 -3.60 5.89
CA TRP A 42 -10.36 -3.27 7.25
C TRP A 42 -10.49 -4.45 8.20
N ALA A 43 -11.64 -5.13 8.23
CA ALA A 43 -11.84 -6.30 9.07
C ALA A 43 -10.81 -7.42 8.82
N ASN A 44 -10.33 -7.58 7.58
CA ASN A 44 -9.27 -8.54 7.28
C ASN A 44 -7.90 -8.12 7.82
N VAL A 45 -7.63 -6.81 7.90
CA VAL A 45 -6.41 -6.28 8.55
C VAL A 45 -6.52 -6.47 10.05
N ASP A 46 -7.64 -6.08 10.64
CA ASP A 46 -7.93 -6.15 12.07
C ASP A 46 -7.73 -7.56 12.65
N VAL A 47 -8.27 -8.59 11.99
CA VAL A 47 -8.09 -10.00 12.39
C VAL A 47 -6.62 -10.42 12.37
N LEU A 48 -5.78 -9.87 11.49
CA LEU A 48 -4.36 -10.18 11.47
C LEU A 48 -3.60 -9.43 12.56
N LEU A 49 -4.00 -8.19 12.88
CA LEU A 49 -3.43 -7.44 13.99
C LEU A 49 -3.71 -8.16 15.32
N GLU A 50 -4.96 -8.58 15.56
CA GLU A 50 -5.35 -9.36 16.75
C GLU A 50 -4.50 -10.63 16.90
N ARG A 51 -4.39 -11.42 15.83
CA ARG A 51 -3.53 -12.63 15.83
C ARG A 51 -2.07 -12.32 16.12
N ARG A 52 -1.54 -11.22 15.57
CA ARG A 52 -0.16 -10.79 15.85
C ARG A 52 -0.01 -10.49 17.34
N HIS A 53 -0.97 -9.80 17.96
CA HIS A 53 -0.90 -9.49 19.40
C HIS A 53 -0.94 -10.72 20.29
N ASP A 54 -1.66 -11.76 19.88
CA ASP A 54 -1.68 -13.05 20.57
C ASP A 54 -0.32 -13.77 20.44
N GLU A 55 0.23 -13.84 19.23
CA GLU A 55 1.54 -14.47 18.98
C GLU A 55 2.69 -13.71 19.63
N VAL A 56 2.64 -12.37 19.67
CA VAL A 56 3.61 -11.55 20.42
C VAL A 56 3.50 -11.82 21.92
N GLY A 57 2.28 -12.04 22.43
CA GLY A 57 2.10 -12.46 23.83
C GLY A 57 2.80 -13.79 24.12
N ALA A 58 2.62 -14.79 23.25
CA ALA A 58 3.31 -16.06 23.35
C ALA A 58 4.84 -15.92 23.26
N LEU A 59 5.33 -15.03 22.39
CA LEU A 59 6.76 -14.72 22.28
C LEU A 59 7.32 -14.10 23.57
N ILE A 60 6.60 -13.16 24.18
CA ILE A 60 6.99 -12.54 25.45
C ILE A 60 7.05 -13.58 26.57
N ASP A 61 6.05 -14.47 26.67
CA ASP A 61 6.01 -15.52 27.69
C ASP A 61 7.25 -16.44 27.59
N LEU A 62 7.62 -16.85 26.37
CA LEU A 62 8.83 -17.63 26.12
C LEU A 62 10.09 -16.85 26.50
N ALA A 63 10.17 -15.58 26.10
CA ALA A 63 11.35 -14.77 26.35
C ALA A 63 11.55 -14.46 27.84
N VAL A 64 10.48 -14.26 28.62
CA VAL A 64 10.56 -14.09 30.08
C VAL A 64 11.11 -15.34 30.78
N GLU A 65 10.82 -16.54 30.27
CA GLU A 65 11.34 -17.79 30.84
C GLU A 65 12.83 -17.98 30.59
N HIS A 66 13.34 -17.54 29.43
CA HIS A 66 14.69 -17.87 28.96
C HIS A 66 15.69 -16.71 28.96
N VAL A 67 15.22 -15.47 29.08
CA VAL A 67 16.05 -14.25 29.01
C VAL A 67 16.09 -13.56 30.36
N GLU A 68 17.21 -13.69 31.07
CA GLU A 68 17.37 -13.14 32.42
C GLU A 68 17.89 -11.68 32.45
N HIS A 69 18.66 -11.28 31.42
CA HIS A 69 19.47 -10.04 31.46
C HIS A 69 19.05 -8.94 30.46
N GLU A 70 18.02 -9.16 29.63
CA GLU A 70 17.55 -8.20 28.61
C GLU A 70 16.16 -7.64 28.92
N ARG A 71 16.01 -7.07 30.12
CA ARG A 71 14.71 -6.55 30.59
C ARG A 71 14.23 -5.36 29.79
N ASP A 72 15.14 -4.54 29.29
CA ASP A 72 14.79 -3.33 28.55
C ASP A 72 14.11 -3.69 27.21
N VAL A 73 14.63 -4.70 26.49
CA VAL A 73 14.04 -5.20 25.24
C VAL A 73 12.66 -5.83 25.47
N LEU A 74 12.52 -6.63 26.54
CA LEU A 74 11.22 -7.20 26.92
C LEU A 74 10.19 -6.11 27.29
N GLN A 75 10.63 -5.07 28.00
CA GLN A 75 9.76 -3.95 28.36
C GLN A 75 9.33 -3.17 27.11
N GLU A 76 10.25 -2.92 26.17
CA GLU A 76 9.93 -2.25 24.91
C GLU A 76 8.90 -3.01 24.09
N LEU A 77 9.05 -4.34 23.99
CA LEU A 77 8.09 -5.20 23.30
C LEU A 77 6.72 -5.23 24.01
N LEU A 78 6.71 -5.29 25.34
CA LEU A 78 5.49 -5.20 26.14
C LEU A 78 4.76 -3.88 25.90
N ASP A 79 5.47 -2.74 26.00
CA ASP A 79 4.90 -1.41 25.80
C ASP A 79 4.40 -1.23 24.36
N ALA A 80 5.13 -1.75 23.37
CA ALA A 80 4.72 -1.71 21.97
C ALA A 80 3.46 -2.54 21.71
N ARG A 81 3.35 -3.72 22.34
CA ARG A 81 2.13 -4.55 22.29
C ARG A 81 0.95 -3.84 22.94
N GLU A 82 1.12 -3.25 24.12
CA GLU A 82 0.06 -2.51 24.80
C GLU A 82 -0.46 -1.36 23.94
N ARG A 83 0.44 -0.52 23.41
CA ARG A 83 0.08 0.55 22.47
C ARG A 83 -0.69 0.03 21.27
N ALA A 84 -0.26 -1.10 20.68
CA ALA A 84 -0.90 -1.62 19.50
C ALA A 84 -2.31 -2.19 19.75
N ILE A 85 -2.61 -2.65 20.96
CA ILE A 85 -3.94 -3.16 21.35
C ILE A 85 -4.93 -2.02 21.60
N GLU A 86 -4.47 -0.87 22.11
CA GLU A 86 -5.34 0.26 22.45
C GLU A 86 -5.88 1.01 21.23
N VAL A 87 -5.19 0.87 20.09
CA VAL A 87 -5.44 1.67 18.90
C VAL A 87 -6.52 1.04 18.01
N GLN A 88 -7.50 1.85 17.63
CA GLN A 88 -8.62 1.43 16.77
C GLN A 88 -8.62 2.08 15.39
N GLN A 89 -7.92 3.21 15.23
CA GLN A 89 -7.91 3.96 13.97
C GLN A 89 -6.87 3.42 13.00
N PRO A 90 -7.15 3.30 11.68
CA PRO A 90 -6.22 2.73 10.71
C PRO A 90 -4.85 3.40 10.65
N ALA A 91 -4.79 4.73 10.76
CA ALA A 91 -3.54 5.48 10.68
C ALA A 91 -2.68 5.28 11.93
N GLU A 92 -3.30 5.32 13.11
CA GLU A 92 -2.64 5.04 14.38
C GLU A 92 -2.18 3.57 14.45
N ALA A 93 -3.03 2.63 13.98
CA ALA A 93 -2.72 1.21 13.99
C ALA A 93 -1.52 0.90 13.08
N ALA A 94 -1.38 1.66 11.98
CA ALA A 94 -0.21 1.57 11.12
C ALA A 94 1.07 2.05 11.82
N ALA A 95 1.01 3.09 12.64
CA ALA A 95 2.16 3.56 13.42
C ALA A 95 2.55 2.54 14.50
N ALA A 96 1.59 2.08 15.31
CA ALA A 96 1.84 1.05 16.33
C ALA A 96 2.33 -0.28 15.71
N SER A 97 1.92 -0.58 14.47
CA SER A 97 2.41 -1.75 13.73
C SER A 97 3.88 -1.66 13.32
N VAL A 98 4.41 -0.45 13.14
CA VAL A 98 5.85 -0.26 12.88
C VAL A 98 6.63 -0.48 14.18
N GLU A 99 6.19 0.13 15.28
CA GLU A 99 6.84 0.03 16.59
C GLU A 99 6.90 -1.42 17.10
N ILE A 100 5.81 -2.17 16.99
CA ILE A 100 5.80 -3.58 17.42
C ILE A 100 6.70 -4.46 16.55
N ARG A 101 6.81 -4.17 15.25
CA ARG A 101 7.68 -4.93 14.34
C ARG A 101 9.15 -4.68 14.69
N GLU A 102 9.52 -3.43 14.96
CA GLU A 102 10.87 -3.06 15.41
C GLU A 102 11.22 -3.74 16.74
N ALA A 103 10.33 -3.73 17.72
CA ALA A 103 10.55 -4.40 19.00
C ALA A 103 10.66 -5.94 18.88
N ILE A 104 9.93 -6.55 17.93
CA ILE A 104 10.08 -7.98 17.61
C ILE A 104 11.45 -8.25 16.99
N ASP A 105 11.89 -7.42 16.05
CA ASP A 105 13.20 -7.54 15.40
C ASP A 105 14.33 -7.43 16.44
N ASP A 106 14.22 -6.51 17.40
CA ASP A 106 15.17 -6.36 18.52
C ASP A 106 15.20 -7.59 19.44
N LEU A 107 14.04 -8.19 19.73
CA LEU A 107 13.99 -9.43 20.50
C LEU A 107 14.62 -10.61 19.74
N TYR A 108 14.48 -10.68 18.42
CA TYR A 108 15.18 -11.69 17.63
C TYR A 108 16.69 -11.49 17.63
N ALA A 109 17.18 -10.25 17.63
CA ALA A 109 18.60 -9.98 17.81
C ALA A 109 19.12 -10.48 19.18
N VAL A 110 18.34 -10.29 20.25
CA VAL A 110 18.65 -10.89 21.56
C VAL A 110 18.63 -12.41 21.50
N ALA A 111 17.65 -13.00 20.81
CA ALA A 111 17.55 -14.45 20.69
C ALA A 111 18.79 -15.06 20.02
N ASP A 112 19.41 -14.38 19.05
CA ASP A 112 20.66 -14.81 18.41
C ASP A 112 21.83 -14.94 19.41
N GLU A 113 21.83 -14.14 20.47
CA GLU A 113 22.85 -14.17 21.54
C GLU A 113 22.50 -15.12 22.69
N VAL A 114 21.24 -15.56 22.79
CA VAL A 114 20.71 -16.43 23.86
C VAL A 114 20.23 -17.79 23.28
N PRO A 115 21.11 -18.79 23.14
CA PRO A 115 20.73 -20.11 22.61
C PRO A 115 19.64 -20.83 23.40
N ALA A 116 19.50 -20.53 24.70
CA ALA A 116 18.43 -21.07 25.54
C ALA A 116 17.03 -20.66 25.04
N LEU A 117 16.87 -19.44 24.50
CA LEU A 117 15.61 -18.98 23.93
C LEU A 117 15.35 -19.63 22.56
N GLN A 118 16.37 -19.75 21.70
CA GLN A 118 16.23 -20.43 20.40
C GLN A 118 15.84 -21.90 20.54
N SER A 119 16.28 -22.54 21.63
CA SER A 119 15.97 -23.94 21.92
C SER A 119 14.68 -24.13 22.72
N ALA A 120 13.97 -23.04 23.04
CA ALA A 120 12.69 -23.12 23.73
C ALA A 120 11.65 -23.83 22.87
N ASP A 121 10.83 -24.66 23.50
CA ASP A 121 9.75 -25.34 22.82
C ASP A 121 8.80 -24.31 22.19
N ARG A 122 8.63 -24.37 20.86
CA ARG A 122 7.78 -23.50 20.02
C ARG A 122 8.32 -22.11 19.66
N PHE A 123 9.56 -21.75 20.01
CA PHE A 123 10.11 -20.44 19.60
C PHE A 123 10.11 -20.26 18.07
N ASP A 124 10.61 -21.24 17.33
CA ASP A 124 10.61 -21.22 15.87
C ASP A 124 9.18 -21.17 15.29
N ASP A 125 8.22 -21.88 15.90
CA ASP A 125 6.82 -21.88 15.46
C ASP A 125 6.20 -20.48 15.57
N VAL A 126 6.44 -19.79 16.70
CA VAL A 126 5.95 -18.41 16.93
C VAL A 126 6.61 -17.43 15.97
N ARG A 127 7.93 -17.55 15.76
CA ARG A 127 8.66 -16.71 14.79
C ARG A 127 8.12 -16.87 13.37
N ASP A 128 7.88 -18.10 12.95
CA ASP A 128 7.36 -18.42 11.63
C ASP A 128 5.90 -17.92 11.48
N SER A 129 5.08 -18.07 12.52
CA SER A 129 3.71 -17.53 12.57
C SER A 129 3.70 -16.01 12.42
N LEU A 130 4.52 -15.30 13.19
CA LEU A 130 4.67 -13.84 13.11
C LEU A 130 5.13 -13.40 11.72
N THR A 131 6.12 -14.09 11.14
CA THR A 131 6.60 -13.82 9.78
C THR A 131 5.49 -14.01 8.74
N ASN A 132 4.67 -15.07 8.87
CA ASN A 132 3.52 -15.30 8.00
C ASN A 132 2.46 -14.21 8.15
N ILE A 133 2.19 -13.79 9.38
CA ILE A 133 1.24 -12.72 9.67
C ILE A 133 1.71 -11.42 9.02
N GLU A 134 2.98 -11.04 9.15
CA GLU A 134 3.52 -9.81 8.55
C GLU A 134 3.43 -9.81 7.02
N GLN A 135 3.79 -10.91 6.35
CA GLN A 135 3.64 -11.04 4.89
C GLN A 135 2.18 -10.88 4.44
N ARG A 136 1.24 -11.47 5.20
CA ARG A 136 -0.19 -11.35 4.92
C ARG A 136 -0.70 -9.95 5.21
N LEU A 137 -0.23 -9.34 6.30
CA LEU A 137 -0.59 -8.00 6.71
C LEU A 137 -0.16 -6.99 5.65
N GLU A 138 1.01 -7.14 5.05
CA GLU A 138 1.49 -6.33 3.93
C GLU A 138 0.52 -6.38 2.74
N THR A 139 0.10 -7.57 2.32
CA THR A 139 -0.86 -7.70 1.22
C THR A 139 -2.23 -7.11 1.59
N ARG A 140 -2.68 -7.28 2.84
CA ARG A 140 -3.98 -6.76 3.30
C ARG A 140 -4.00 -5.24 3.44
N ARG A 141 -2.93 -4.61 3.92
CA ARG A 141 -2.83 -3.14 4.00
C ARG A 141 -2.86 -2.51 2.62
N GLU A 142 -2.22 -3.12 1.63
CA GLU A 142 -2.26 -2.64 0.24
C GLU A 142 -3.68 -2.69 -0.32
N TYR A 143 -4.36 -3.83 -0.15
CA TYR A 143 -5.75 -3.99 -0.58
C TYR A 143 -6.70 -3.01 0.10
N TYR A 144 -6.55 -2.78 1.41
CA TYR A 144 -7.32 -1.79 2.15
C TYR A 144 -7.05 -0.37 1.63
N ASN A 145 -5.78 -0.01 1.46
CA ASN A 145 -5.39 1.30 0.95
C ASN A 145 -5.92 1.57 -0.46
N GLU A 146 -5.92 0.57 -1.33
CA GLU A 146 -6.52 0.66 -2.66
C GLU A 146 -8.04 0.87 -2.58
N ALA A 147 -8.74 0.10 -1.74
CA ALA A 147 -10.17 0.24 -1.53
C ALA A 147 -10.53 1.64 -1.01
N VAL A 148 -9.81 2.13 0.00
CA VAL A 148 -9.97 3.47 0.56
C VAL A 148 -9.69 4.56 -0.47
N ALA A 149 -8.63 4.42 -1.28
CA ALA A 149 -8.33 5.38 -2.35
C ALA A 149 -9.46 5.45 -3.38
N ALA A 150 -9.93 4.29 -3.86
CA ALA A 150 -11.02 4.21 -4.81
C ALA A 150 -12.33 4.78 -4.24
N TYR A 151 -12.66 4.45 -2.99
CA TYR A 151 -13.81 4.97 -2.27
C TYR A 151 -13.74 6.49 -2.10
N ASN A 152 -12.62 7.01 -1.58
CA ASN A 152 -12.41 8.44 -1.36
C ASN A 152 -12.50 9.24 -2.67
N VAL A 153 -12.00 8.70 -3.78
CA VAL A 153 -12.17 9.32 -5.11
C VAL A 153 -13.64 9.26 -5.54
N ARG A 154 -14.33 8.13 -5.34
CA ARG A 154 -15.73 7.95 -5.72
C ARG A 154 -16.65 8.94 -5.02
N ILE A 155 -16.57 9.08 -3.70
CA ILE A 155 -17.43 10.01 -2.94
C ILE A 155 -17.18 11.50 -3.24
N ARG A 156 -16.09 11.84 -3.95
CA ARG A 156 -15.78 13.20 -4.39
C ARG A 156 -16.34 13.54 -5.78
N ARG A 157 -16.69 12.54 -6.60
CA ARG A 157 -17.16 12.72 -7.98
C ARG A 157 -18.66 13.02 -8.03
N PHE A 158 -19.09 13.75 -9.06
CA PHE A 158 -20.50 13.93 -9.35
C PHE A 158 -20.97 12.81 -10.28
N PRO A 159 -22.13 12.17 -10.03
CA PRO A 159 -23.15 12.51 -9.02
C PRO A 159 -22.97 11.85 -7.63
N GLU A 160 -21.99 10.96 -7.46
CA GLU A 160 -21.80 10.14 -6.26
C GLU A 160 -21.72 10.97 -4.96
N ARG A 161 -21.09 12.15 -5.00
CA ARG A 161 -20.97 13.07 -3.85
C ARG A 161 -22.31 13.44 -3.24
N LEU A 162 -23.36 13.60 -4.06
CA LEU A 162 -24.70 13.93 -3.55
C LEU A 162 -25.32 12.76 -2.80
N VAL A 163 -25.06 11.54 -3.29
CA VAL A 163 -25.49 10.32 -2.62
C VAL A 163 -24.69 10.14 -1.32
N ALA A 164 -23.37 10.26 -1.37
CA ALA A 164 -22.52 10.16 -0.19
C ALA A 164 -22.95 11.14 0.92
N ALA A 165 -23.20 12.40 0.57
CA ALA A 165 -23.71 13.40 1.51
C ALA A 165 -25.08 13.04 2.11
N ARG A 166 -25.99 12.44 1.32
CA ARG A 166 -27.31 11.98 1.80
C ARG A 166 -27.19 10.83 2.80
N HIS A 167 -26.24 9.93 2.59
CA HIS A 167 -26.02 8.75 3.44
C HIS A 167 -24.99 8.99 4.57
N GLY A 168 -24.46 10.22 4.72
CA GLY A 168 -23.46 10.53 5.75
C GLY A 168 -22.13 9.80 5.54
N LEU A 169 -21.78 9.49 4.30
CA LEU A 169 -20.55 8.77 3.96
C LEU A 169 -19.38 9.75 3.87
N GLU A 170 -18.44 9.61 4.79
CA GLU A 170 -17.26 10.48 4.93
C GLU A 170 -16.00 9.83 4.38
N ARG A 171 -14.93 10.63 4.22
CA ARG A 171 -13.63 10.09 3.79
C ARG A 171 -13.09 9.12 4.84
N ARG A 172 -12.46 8.05 4.35
CA ARG A 172 -11.78 7.05 5.18
C ARG A 172 -10.28 7.28 5.19
N GLU A 173 -9.64 6.92 6.29
CA GLU A 173 -8.19 7.01 6.47
C GLU A 173 -7.50 5.76 5.93
N PRO A 174 -6.40 5.92 5.18
CA PRO A 174 -5.57 4.79 4.77
C PRO A 174 -4.80 4.22 5.96
N PHE A 175 -4.43 2.94 5.87
CA PHE A 175 -3.46 2.31 6.76
C PHE A 175 -2.04 2.68 6.31
N ARG A 176 -1.58 3.85 6.76
CA ARG A 176 -0.21 4.35 6.58
C ARG A 176 0.19 5.17 7.79
N ALA A 177 1.41 4.95 8.29
CA ALA A 177 2.00 5.82 9.29
C ALA A 177 2.19 7.22 8.69
N SER A 178 1.95 8.26 9.49
CA SER A 178 1.97 9.67 9.05
C SER A 178 3.29 10.10 8.39
N ALA A 179 4.42 9.45 8.72
CA ALA A 179 5.73 9.70 8.10
C ALA A 179 5.78 9.41 6.58
N THR A 180 5.00 8.45 6.09
CA THR A 180 4.89 8.11 4.64
C THR A 180 3.66 8.74 3.97
N ALA A 181 2.82 9.45 4.72
CA ALA A 181 1.58 10.03 4.19
C ALA A 181 1.80 11.30 3.35
N HIS A 182 3.00 11.89 3.37
CA HIS A 182 3.29 13.18 2.73
C HIS A 182 3.90 13.12 1.33
N GLU A 183 4.22 11.95 0.78
CA GLU A 183 4.70 11.87 -0.60
C GLU A 183 3.53 11.70 -1.58
N GLY A 184 2.62 12.66 -1.55
CA GLY A 184 1.75 12.89 -2.70
C GLY A 184 2.63 13.38 -3.83
N ILE A 185 2.92 12.52 -4.80
CA ILE A 185 3.65 12.86 -6.03
C ILE A 185 2.96 14.08 -6.65
N ASP A 186 3.57 15.25 -6.50
CA ASP A 186 3.11 16.46 -7.17
C ASP A 186 3.60 16.41 -8.61
N VAL A 187 2.72 15.96 -9.51
CA VAL A 187 3.01 15.81 -10.93
C VAL A 187 3.07 17.19 -11.63
N SER A 188 2.81 18.29 -10.92
CA SER A 188 2.92 19.64 -11.47
C SER A 188 4.34 19.99 -11.90
N ASP A 189 5.35 19.54 -11.16
CA ASP A 189 6.75 19.88 -11.44
C ASP A 189 7.32 19.15 -12.66
N ARG A 190 6.66 18.07 -13.10
CA ARG A 190 7.07 17.32 -14.30
C ARG A 190 6.49 17.89 -15.60
N PHE A 191 5.44 18.70 -15.52
CA PHE A 191 4.73 19.21 -16.71
C PHE A 191 4.58 20.74 -16.76
N GLY A 192 5.03 21.48 -15.74
CA GLY A 192 5.03 22.95 -15.69
C GLY A 192 6.21 23.58 -16.45
N GLY A 193 6.29 23.36 -17.76
CA GLY A 193 7.33 23.93 -18.62
C GLY A 193 6.82 24.28 -20.01
N ALA A 194 5.62 24.85 -20.10
CA ALA A 194 5.09 25.39 -21.35
C ALA A 194 4.23 26.62 -21.06
N GLY A 195 4.83 27.80 -21.22
CA GLY A 195 4.09 29.05 -21.40
C GLY A 195 4.51 30.18 -20.48
N GLU A 196 5.70 30.75 -20.72
CA GLU A 196 5.95 32.15 -20.36
C GLU A 196 6.33 32.92 -21.62
N SER A 197 5.32 33.52 -22.23
CA SER A 197 5.46 34.66 -23.12
C SER A 197 4.85 35.86 -22.41
N SER A 198 5.66 36.84 -22.00
CA SER A 198 5.41 38.28 -22.19
C SER A 198 6.36 39.13 -21.34
N ASP A 199 6.98 40.09 -22.03
CA ASP A 199 7.35 41.43 -21.57
C ASP A 199 8.43 41.63 -20.51
N ALA A 200 9.62 41.99 -21.00
CA ALA A 200 10.37 43.13 -20.45
C ALA A 200 11.26 43.77 -21.53
N SER A 201 10.76 44.86 -22.10
CA SER A 201 11.56 45.89 -22.76
C SER A 201 12.17 46.80 -21.69
N GLY A 202 13.48 46.97 -21.67
CA GLY A 202 14.17 47.87 -20.76
C GLY A 202 15.66 47.96 -21.06
N SER A 203 16.06 49.05 -21.69
CA SER A 203 17.43 49.43 -22.00
C SER A 203 18.22 49.92 -20.79
N ASP A 204 19.55 49.77 -20.88
CA ASP A 204 20.69 50.44 -20.22
C ASP A 204 21.61 49.37 -19.61
N GLY A 205 22.85 49.17 -20.07
CA GLY A 205 23.85 50.19 -20.31
C GLY A 205 24.85 50.14 -19.14
N SER A 206 25.92 49.35 -19.26
CA SER A 206 27.28 49.73 -18.81
C SER A 206 28.24 48.55 -18.95
N SER A 207 29.31 48.84 -19.69
CA SER A 207 30.59 48.16 -19.76
C SER A 207 31.20 47.79 -18.41
N ASN A 208 31.89 46.64 -18.34
CA ASN A 208 33.25 46.61 -17.80
C ASN A 208 34.11 45.52 -18.44
N VAL A 209 35.37 45.89 -18.67
CA VAL A 209 36.45 45.18 -19.36
C VAL A 209 37.38 44.50 -18.34
N GLY A 210 38.05 43.43 -18.76
CA GLY A 210 39.23 42.82 -18.13
C GLY A 210 39.32 41.36 -18.57
N ASP A 211 39.97 40.99 -19.67
CA ASP A 211 41.43 41.04 -19.96
C ASP A 211 42.26 40.30 -18.91
N SER A 212 42.68 39.07 -19.23
CA SER A 212 44.03 38.55 -19.02
C SER A 212 44.16 37.17 -19.67
N SER A 213 45.18 37.09 -20.51
CA SER A 213 45.67 35.98 -21.34
C SER A 213 46.29 34.83 -20.54
N GLU A 214 46.41 33.66 -21.19
CA GLU A 214 47.44 32.58 -21.10
C GLU A 214 46.76 31.29 -21.59
N ASP A 215 46.85 30.89 -22.87
CA ASP A 215 47.99 30.35 -23.63
C ASP A 215 48.61 29.10 -22.98
N GLY A 216 48.49 27.96 -23.67
CA GLY A 216 48.87 26.64 -23.18
C GLY A 216 48.23 25.52 -24.00
N ALA A 217 48.65 25.41 -25.25
CA ALA A 217 48.41 24.25 -26.11
C ALA A 217 49.34 23.09 -25.72
N ASP A 218 48.83 21.86 -25.68
CA ASP A 218 49.59 20.66 -26.06
C ASP A 218 48.61 19.54 -26.48
N ASP A 219 48.92 18.95 -27.63
CA ASP A 219 48.18 17.98 -28.45
C ASP A 219 48.08 16.55 -27.84
N PRO A 220 47.21 15.65 -28.39
CA PRO A 220 47.01 14.24 -28.02
C PRO A 220 47.90 13.33 -28.92
N PRO A 221 47.61 12.05 -29.29
CA PRO A 221 46.64 11.02 -28.86
C PRO A 221 47.25 9.59 -28.69
N GLY A 222 46.40 8.58 -28.44
CA GLY A 222 46.70 7.14 -28.49
C GLY A 222 46.39 6.47 -27.14
N ASP A 223 45.85 5.26 -27.03
CA ASP A 223 45.83 4.13 -27.96
C ASP A 223 44.86 3.06 -27.41
N ASP A 224 44.20 2.41 -28.36
CA ASP A 224 43.51 1.13 -28.45
C ASP A 224 43.34 0.19 -27.23
N GLY A 225 42.16 -0.45 -27.19
CA GLY A 225 41.89 -1.61 -26.33
C GLY A 225 40.44 -2.08 -26.38
N ASP A 226 40.07 -2.75 -27.47
CA ASP A 226 38.91 -3.65 -27.58
C ASP A 226 38.91 -4.71 -26.46
N ASP A 227 37.73 -5.16 -26.00
CA ASP A 227 37.36 -6.59 -25.97
C ASP A 227 36.03 -6.88 -25.22
N ASP A 228 35.14 -7.49 -26.00
CA ASP A 228 34.10 -8.49 -25.73
C ASP A 228 32.72 -8.21 -25.05
N PRO A 229 31.62 -8.70 -25.67
CA PRO A 229 30.25 -8.69 -25.13
C PRO A 229 29.89 -9.94 -24.29
N PRO A 230 28.82 -9.90 -23.47
CA PRO A 230 28.38 -11.07 -22.71
C PRO A 230 27.71 -12.13 -23.60
N GLY A 231 28.22 -13.36 -23.51
CA GLY A 231 27.68 -14.55 -24.17
C GLY A 231 26.30 -14.94 -23.66
N THR A 232 25.41 -15.23 -24.61
CA THR A 232 24.09 -15.84 -24.40
C THR A 232 24.23 -17.35 -24.25
N GLY A 233 23.97 -17.88 -23.06
CA GLY A 233 23.83 -19.31 -22.83
C GLY A 233 22.41 -19.78 -23.19
N SER A 234 22.31 -20.66 -24.18
CA SER A 234 21.16 -21.54 -24.44
C SER A 234 21.63 -22.99 -24.30
N SER A 235 20.89 -23.81 -23.56
CA SER A 235 20.65 -25.27 -23.73
C SER A 235 19.99 -25.76 -22.43
N ASP A 236 18.71 -26.16 -22.46
CA ASP A 236 18.27 -27.55 -22.70
C ASP A 236 18.64 -28.49 -21.54
N ASP A 237 17.65 -28.85 -20.72
CA ASP A 237 17.52 -30.21 -20.19
C ASP A 237 16.05 -30.49 -19.83
N GLY A 238 15.56 -31.62 -20.32
CA GLY A 238 14.20 -32.11 -20.12
C GLY A 238 14.13 -33.30 -19.17
N GLY A 239 12.93 -33.56 -18.66
CA GLY A 239 12.59 -34.73 -17.85
C GLY A 239 11.41 -34.38 -16.95
N ASP A 240 10.17 -34.63 -17.38
CA ASP A 240 9.43 -35.87 -17.14
C ASP A 240 9.27 -36.15 -15.65
N GLU A 241 8.09 -35.88 -15.09
CA GLU A 241 7.48 -36.83 -14.16
C GLU A 241 5.97 -36.60 -14.03
N ARG A 242 5.26 -37.72 -14.22
CA ARG A 242 3.82 -37.84 -14.31
C ARG A 242 3.22 -37.85 -12.91
N ASN A 243 2.30 -36.93 -12.60
CA ASN A 243 1.43 -37.11 -11.44
C ASN A 243 0.13 -37.82 -11.87
N GLY A 244 -0.05 -39.03 -11.33
CA GLY A 244 -1.16 -39.92 -11.60
C GLY A 244 -2.47 -39.39 -11.01
N THR A 245 -3.47 -39.32 -11.87
CA THR A 245 -4.87 -39.22 -11.49
C THR A 245 -5.36 -40.57 -10.94
N ALA A 246 -5.31 -40.75 -9.62
CA ALA A 246 -6.26 -41.62 -8.92
C ALA A 246 -7.52 -40.76 -8.69
N GLY A 247 -8.72 -41.09 -9.18
CA GLY A 247 -9.34 -42.40 -9.11
C GLY A 247 -10.13 -42.54 -7.81
N PHE A 248 -10.91 -41.53 -7.39
CA PHE A 248 -11.83 -41.70 -6.26
C PHE A 248 -13.15 -42.28 -6.77
N GLY A 249 -13.29 -43.59 -6.57
CA GLY A 249 -14.48 -44.36 -6.85
C GLY A 249 -15.64 -43.96 -5.94
N ALA A 250 -16.82 -43.95 -6.55
CA ALA A 250 -18.10 -43.94 -5.88
C ALA A 250 -18.30 -45.20 -5.04
N ALA A 251 -18.96 -45.05 -3.90
CA ALA A 251 -19.82 -46.09 -3.34
C ALA A 251 -21.03 -45.43 -2.65
N PRO A 252 -22.26 -45.90 -2.93
CA PRO A 252 -23.48 -45.51 -2.23
C PRO A 252 -23.70 -46.39 -0.99
N GLU A 253 -24.42 -45.87 0.02
CA GLU A 253 -25.68 -46.40 0.62
C GLU A 253 -26.25 -45.35 1.59
#